data_AF-A0A7C2DKB7-F1
#
_entry.id   AF-A0A7C2DKB7-F1
#
_cell.length_a   1.000
_cell.length_b   1.000
_cell.length_c   1.000
_cell.angle_alpha   90.00
_cell.angle_beta   90.00
_cell.angle_gamma   90.00
#
_symmetry.space_group_name_H-M   'P 1'
#
loop_
_entity.id
_entity.type
_entity.pdbx_description
1 polymer ?
#
loop_
_entity_poly.entity_id
_entity_poly.type
_entity_poly.pdbx_seq_one_letter_code
_entity_poly.pdbx_strand_id
1 'polypeptide(L)'
;MQTPRDLDTLGLRPEEVEGWARALGLVWRNVPVEDFSPEALIGRLDEAVAELARLLQAGHRVYLHCTAGVSRSPSVALAYLHWVLGAPFEDALATIQQRRPQADPYEQVLAAIRRRRPGR
;
A
#
# COMPACT_ATOMS: atom_id res chain seq x y z
N MET A 1 5.81 -3.08 -0.59
CA MET A 1 6.24 -1.65 -0.52
C MET A 1 7.59 -1.48 0.18
N GLN A 2 8.39 -2.54 0.30
CA GLN A 2 9.65 -2.52 1.04
C GLN A 2 10.78 -2.00 0.14
N THR A 3 11.63 -1.13 0.68
CA THR A 3 12.87 -0.70 0.03
C THR A 3 13.92 -1.83 0.08
N PRO A 4 15.03 -1.74 -0.67
CA PRO A 4 16.14 -2.69 -0.49
C PRO A 4 16.65 -2.72 0.96
N ARG A 5 16.65 -1.58 1.66
CA ARG A 5 17.03 -1.49 3.08
C ARG A 5 16.06 -2.26 3.98
N ASP A 6 14.76 -2.17 3.73
CA ASP A 6 13.77 -2.95 4.47
C ASP A 6 14.01 -4.46 4.31
N LEU A 7 14.34 -4.90 3.09
CA LEU A 7 14.59 -6.32 2.82
C LEU A 7 15.91 -6.80 3.42
N ASP A 8 16.95 -5.97 3.40
CA ASP A 8 18.25 -6.26 4.01
C ASP A 8 18.14 -6.53 5.51
N THR A 9 17.27 -5.80 6.23
CA THR A 9 16.99 -6.08 7.65
C THR A 9 16.37 -7.45 7.92
N LEU A 10 15.80 -8.09 6.89
CA LEU A 10 15.26 -9.45 6.92
C LEU A 10 16.24 -10.49 6.35
N GLY A 11 17.44 -10.07 5.92
CA GLY A 11 18.41 -10.92 5.23
C GLY A 11 17.98 -11.30 3.81
N LEU A 12 17.19 -10.46 3.15
CA LEU A 12 16.61 -10.73 1.84
C LEU A 12 17.08 -9.71 0.80
N ARG A 13 17.21 -10.15 -0.45
CA ARG A 13 17.42 -9.28 -1.61
C ARG A 13 16.18 -9.22 -2.51
N PRO A 14 15.92 -8.09 -3.20
CA PRO A 14 14.78 -7.97 -4.12
C PRO A 14 14.71 -9.08 -5.16
N GLU A 15 15.86 -9.48 -5.73
CA GLU A 15 15.93 -10.49 -6.79
C GLU A 15 15.54 -11.88 -6.29
N GLU A 16 15.82 -12.18 -5.00
CA GLU A 16 15.43 -13.44 -4.37
C GLU A 16 13.93 -13.50 -4.15
N VAL A 17 13.35 -12.41 -3.65
CA VAL A 17 11.91 -12.29 -3.43
C VAL A 17 11.16 -12.41 -4.76
N GLU A 18 11.62 -11.73 -5.80
CA GLU A 18 11.02 -11.84 -7.13
C GLU A 18 11.17 -13.28 -7.68
N GLY A 19 12.35 -13.88 -7.52
CA GLY A 19 12.62 -15.25 -7.93
C GLY A 19 11.67 -16.26 -7.27
N TRP A 20 11.45 -16.16 -5.96
CA TRP A 20 10.52 -17.02 -5.23
C TRP A 20 9.07 -16.77 -5.63
N ALA A 21 8.66 -15.51 -5.77
CA ALA A 21 7.32 -15.18 -6.22
C ALA A 21 7.04 -15.81 -7.59
N ARG A 22 7.98 -15.67 -8.54
CA ARG A 22 7.87 -16.28 -9.86
C ARG A 22 7.81 -17.80 -9.80
N ALA A 23 8.66 -18.45 -8.99
CA ALA A 23 8.66 -19.89 -8.81
C ALA A 23 7.34 -20.42 -8.22
N LEU A 24 6.66 -19.61 -7.41
CA LEU A 24 5.33 -19.90 -6.84
C LEU A 24 4.17 -19.48 -7.75
N GLY A 25 4.45 -18.99 -8.98
CA GLY A 25 3.42 -18.53 -9.91
C GLY A 25 2.75 -17.21 -9.49
N LEU A 26 3.39 -16.43 -8.62
CA LEU A 26 2.91 -15.13 -8.15
C LEU A 26 3.47 -14.00 -9.02
N VAL A 27 2.63 -13.01 -9.29
CA VAL A 27 3.07 -11.74 -9.88
C VAL A 27 3.57 -10.84 -8.76
N TRP A 28 4.86 -10.53 -8.74
CA TRP A 28 5.45 -9.61 -7.78
C TRP A 28 5.54 -8.20 -8.35
N ARG A 29 5.06 -7.22 -7.58
CA ARG A 29 5.14 -5.79 -7.90
C ARG A 29 5.53 -5.03 -6.65
N ASN A 30 6.46 -4.09 -6.79
CA ASN A 30 6.97 -3.31 -5.67
C ASN A 30 7.01 -1.83 -6.02
N VAL A 31 6.31 -1.03 -5.21
CA VAL A 31 6.47 0.42 -5.13
C VAL A 31 7.20 0.69 -3.81
N PRO A 32 8.53 0.90 -3.83
CA PRO A 32 9.32 1.01 -2.61
C PRO A 32 9.10 2.38 -1.96
N VAL A 33 8.84 2.39 -0.67
CA VAL A 33 8.61 3.60 0.12
C VAL A 33 9.42 3.51 1.40
N GLU A 34 10.27 4.51 1.66
CA GLU A 34 11.06 4.61 2.89
C GLU A 34 10.16 4.50 4.12
N ASP A 35 10.53 3.64 5.07
CA ASP A 35 9.76 3.53 6.31
C ASP A 35 9.96 4.76 7.19
N PHE A 36 9.02 5.01 8.09
CA PHE A 36 9.05 6.17 9.01
C PHE A 36 9.10 7.55 8.32
N SER A 37 8.76 7.65 7.02
CA SER A 37 8.63 8.91 6.29
C SER A 37 7.22 9.08 5.72
N PRO A 38 6.35 9.85 6.40
CA PRO A 38 5.04 10.23 5.89
C PRO A 38 5.13 10.93 4.51
N GLU A 39 6.14 11.78 4.32
CA GLU A 39 6.35 12.56 3.09
C GLU A 39 6.70 11.65 1.91
N ALA A 40 7.60 10.68 2.11
CA ALA A 40 7.94 9.69 1.08
C ALA A 40 6.72 8.87 0.68
N LEU A 41 5.87 8.49 1.65
CA LEU A 41 4.63 7.77 1.38
C LEU A 41 3.64 8.62 0.59
N ILE A 42 3.40 9.87 1.00
CA ILE A 42 2.53 10.81 0.28
C ILE A 42 2.96 10.94 -1.18
N GLY A 43 4.27 11.12 -1.42
CA GLY A 43 4.82 11.26 -2.78
C GLY A 43 4.71 10.00 -3.66
N ARG A 44 4.39 8.83 -3.08
CA ARG A 44 4.26 7.56 -3.81
C ARG A 44 2.84 6.98 -3.79
N LEU A 45 1.88 7.64 -3.13
CA LEU A 45 0.49 7.15 -3.04
C LEU A 45 -0.13 6.94 -4.42
N ASP A 46 0.05 7.88 -5.34
CA ASP A 46 -0.52 7.79 -6.70
C ASP A 46 -0.05 6.55 -7.44
N GLU A 47 1.27 6.32 -7.46
CA GLU A 47 1.88 5.16 -8.10
C GLU A 47 1.44 3.85 -7.43
N ALA A 48 1.43 3.80 -6.10
CA ALA A 48 1.04 2.61 -5.35
C ALA A 48 -0.43 2.25 -5.55
N VAL A 49 -1.32 3.25 -5.56
CA VAL A 49 -2.75 3.06 -5.80
C VAL A 49 -3.01 2.66 -7.25
N ALA A 50 -2.33 3.28 -8.22
CA ALA A 50 -2.45 2.92 -9.62
C ALA A 50 -2.00 1.47 -9.88
N GLU A 51 -0.90 1.04 -9.28
CA GLU A 51 -0.41 -0.33 -9.41
C GLU A 51 -1.36 -1.35 -8.77
N LEU A 52 -1.90 -1.04 -7.58
CA LEU A 52 -2.94 -1.87 -6.95
C LEU A 52 -4.19 -1.97 -7.82
N ALA A 53 -4.69 -0.84 -8.33
CA ALA A 53 -5.88 -0.78 -9.18
C ALA A 53 -5.68 -1.61 -10.45
N ARG A 54 -4.51 -1.48 -11.10
CA ARG A 54 -4.15 -2.25 -12.30
C ARG A 54 -4.19 -3.76 -12.04
N LEU A 55 -3.63 -4.22 -10.92
CA LEU A 55 -3.63 -5.64 -10.56
C LEU A 55 -5.05 -6.15 -10.28
N LEU A 56 -5.86 -5.39 -9.54
CA LEU A 56 -7.24 -5.76 -9.23
C LEU A 56 -8.13 -5.78 -10.49
N GLN A 57 -7.98 -4.80 -11.39
CA GLN A 57 -8.69 -4.75 -12.67
C GLN A 57 -8.31 -5.90 -13.60
N ALA A 58 -7.08 -6.38 -13.53
CA ALA A 58 -6.63 -7.59 -14.24
C ALA A 58 -7.16 -8.90 -13.63
N GLY A 59 -7.99 -8.83 -12.57
CA GLY A 59 -8.60 -9.99 -11.94
C GLY A 59 -7.71 -10.70 -10.92
N HIS A 60 -6.57 -10.11 -10.53
CA HIS A 60 -5.72 -10.69 -9.50
C HIS A 60 -6.33 -10.53 -8.10
N ARG A 61 -6.14 -11.55 -7.27
CA ARG A 61 -6.24 -11.40 -5.81
C ARG A 61 -4.90 -10.87 -5.29
N VAL A 62 -4.89 -9.66 -4.75
CA VAL A 62 -3.67 -8.95 -4.36
C VAL A 62 -3.40 -9.08 -2.86
N TYR A 63 -2.19 -9.48 -2.50
CA TYR A 63 -1.66 -9.35 -1.14
C TYR A 63 -0.85 -8.05 -1.03
N LEU A 64 -1.49 -6.99 -0.55
CA LEU A 64 -0.86 -5.69 -0.32
C LEU A 64 -0.18 -5.67 1.05
N HIS A 65 1.14 -5.44 1.09
CA HIS A 65 1.89 -5.40 2.34
C HIS A 65 3.04 -4.36 2.34
N CYS A 66 3.47 -4.01 3.54
CA CYS A 66 4.76 -3.36 3.83
C CYS A 66 5.55 -4.25 4.80
N THR A 67 6.35 -3.69 5.71
CA THR A 67 7.07 -4.47 6.73
C THR A 67 6.12 -4.97 7.83
N ALA A 68 5.54 -4.06 8.63
CA ALA A 68 4.66 -4.42 9.75
C ALA A 68 3.15 -4.45 9.38
N GLY A 69 2.79 -3.91 8.22
CA GLY A 69 1.40 -3.71 7.84
C GLY A 69 0.65 -2.67 8.68
N VAL A 70 1.36 -1.72 9.32
CA VAL A 70 0.75 -0.73 10.24
C VAL A 70 0.39 0.56 9.52
N SER A 71 1.32 1.15 8.76
CA SER A 71 1.12 2.47 8.14
C SER A 71 1.05 2.40 6.61
N ARG A 72 2.19 2.17 5.93
CA ARG A 72 2.32 2.23 4.45
C ARG A 72 1.24 1.44 3.67
N SER A 73 1.04 0.16 3.96
CA SER A 73 0.07 -0.65 3.22
C SER A 73 -1.39 -0.31 3.54
N PRO A 74 -1.81 -0.12 4.82
CA PRO A 74 -3.12 0.42 5.14
C PRO A 74 -3.42 1.77 4.48
N SER A 75 -2.44 2.69 4.39
CA SER A 75 -2.61 3.97 3.70
C SER A 75 -2.95 3.81 2.22
N VAL A 76 -2.27 2.89 1.51
CA VAL A 76 -2.55 2.62 0.10
C VAL A 76 -3.92 1.97 -0.07
N ALA A 77 -4.30 1.05 0.82
CA ALA A 77 -5.63 0.44 0.79
C ALA A 77 -6.73 1.49 1.05
N LEU A 78 -6.53 2.39 2.01
CA LEU A 78 -7.43 3.50 2.30
C LEU A 78 -7.56 4.44 1.10
N ALA A 79 -6.43 4.83 0.51
CA ALA A 79 -6.40 5.69 -0.67
C ALA A 79 -7.11 5.03 -1.86
N TYR A 80 -6.94 3.73 -2.08
CA TYR A 80 -7.67 2.99 -3.12
C TYR A 80 -9.18 2.97 -2.88
N LEU A 81 -9.63 2.65 -1.65
CA LEU A 81 -11.05 2.67 -1.30
C LEU A 81 -11.66 4.05 -1.52
N HIS A 82 -10.97 5.11 -1.10
CA HIS A 82 -11.47 6.47 -1.20
C HIS A 82 -11.39 7.02 -2.63
N TRP A 83 -10.20 7.02 -3.24
CA TRP A 83 -9.96 7.69 -4.52
C TRP A 83 -10.52 6.91 -5.71
N VAL A 84 -10.41 5.57 -5.69
CA VAL A 84 -10.76 4.72 -6.82
C VAL A 84 -12.18 4.16 -6.69
N LEU A 85 -12.55 3.65 -5.50
CA LEU A 85 -13.88 3.06 -5.28
C LEU A 85 -14.95 4.05 -4.84
N GLY A 86 -14.60 5.31 -4.61
CA GLY A 86 -15.58 6.35 -4.29
C GLY A 86 -16.09 6.32 -2.85
N ALA A 87 -15.52 5.49 -1.98
CA ALA A 87 -15.99 5.37 -0.61
C ALA A 87 -15.78 6.68 0.15
N PRO A 88 -16.72 7.12 1.02
CA PRO A 88 -16.47 8.21 1.95
C PRO A 88 -15.22 7.93 2.78
N PHE A 89 -14.40 8.95 3.01
CA PHE A 89 -13.11 8.80 3.68
C PHE A 89 -13.22 8.09 5.05
N GLU A 90 -14.21 8.50 5.86
CA GLU A 90 -14.42 7.95 7.19
C GLU A 90 -14.85 6.47 7.15
N ASP A 91 -15.73 6.12 6.21
CA ASP A 91 -16.18 4.73 6.03
C ASP A 91 -15.04 3.83 5.55
N ALA A 92 -14.20 4.35 4.66
CA ALA A 92 -13.01 3.65 4.17
C ALA A 92 -12.00 3.44 5.31
N LEU A 93 -11.73 4.46 6.13
CA LEU A 93 -10.82 4.35 7.27
C LEU A 93 -11.35 3.38 8.32
N ALA A 94 -12.63 3.48 8.68
CA ALA A 94 -13.28 2.55 9.59
C ALA A 94 -13.21 1.10 9.08
N THR A 95 -13.42 0.88 7.78
CA THR A 95 -13.28 -0.45 7.16
C THR A 95 -11.87 -1.02 7.34
N ILE A 96 -10.83 -0.20 7.13
CA ILE A 96 -9.43 -0.61 7.34
C ILE A 96 -9.18 -0.98 8.80
N GLN A 97 -9.59 -0.13 9.74
CA GLN A 97 -9.37 -0.34 11.18
C GLN A 97 -10.16 -1.53 11.74
N GLN A 98 -11.38 -1.78 11.25
CA GLN A 98 -12.16 -2.96 11.62
C GLN A 98 -11.49 -4.26 11.16
N ARG A 99 -10.94 -4.28 9.94
CA ARG A 99 -10.26 -5.46 9.37
C ARG A 99 -8.85 -5.65 9.94
N ARG A 100 -8.19 -4.56 10.35
CA ARG A 100 -6.83 -4.56 10.90
C ARG A 100 -6.72 -3.50 12.00
N PRO A 101 -7.05 -3.84 13.26
CA PRO A 101 -7.04 -2.88 14.38
C PRO A 101 -5.67 -2.24 14.67
N GLN A 102 -4.58 -2.87 14.22
CA GLN A 102 -3.22 -2.32 14.33
C GLN A 102 -2.87 -1.34 13.21
N ALA A 103 -3.78 -1.06 12.28
CA ALA A 103 -3.55 -0.06 11.24
C ALA A 103 -3.51 1.34 11.88
N ASP A 104 -2.37 2.00 11.73
CA ASP A 104 -2.09 3.33 12.25
C ASP A 104 -1.34 4.16 11.19
N PRO A 105 -2.04 4.60 10.12
CA PRO A 105 -1.48 5.54 9.15
C PRO A 105 -1.12 6.87 9.81
N TYR A 106 -0.03 7.50 9.36
CA TYR A 106 0.33 8.84 9.82
C TYR A 106 -0.76 9.88 9.52
N GLU A 107 -0.99 10.80 10.45
CA GLU A 107 -2.01 11.86 10.30
C GLU A 107 -1.78 12.71 9.04
N GLN A 108 -0.53 13.01 8.70
CA GLN A 108 -0.18 13.74 7.46
C GLN A 108 -0.63 12.99 6.21
N VAL A 109 -0.53 11.66 6.23
CA VAL A 109 -0.93 10.78 5.13
C VAL A 109 -2.46 10.70 5.06
N LEU A 110 -3.14 10.57 6.21
CA LEU A 110 -4.61 10.62 6.30
C LEU A 110 -5.14 11.94 5.74
N ALA A 111 -4.56 13.07 6.15
CA ALA A 111 -4.90 14.39 5.65
C ALA A 111 -4.66 14.52 4.14
N ALA A 112 -3.55 13.98 3.62
CA ALA A 112 -3.28 13.97 2.19
C ALA A 112 -4.32 13.16 1.41
N ILE A 113 -4.70 11.98 1.91
CA ILE A 113 -5.73 11.13 1.30
C ILE A 113 -7.08 11.83 1.29
N ARG A 114 -7.48 12.41 2.43
CA ARG A 114 -8.78 13.06 2.63
C ARG A 114 -9.00 14.28 1.74
N ARG A 115 -7.94 15.02 1.40
CA ARG A 115 -8.03 16.26 0.60
C ARG A 115 -8.40 15.99 -0.87
N ARG A 116 -8.12 14.81 -1.41
CA ARG A 116 -8.43 14.48 -2.80
C ARG A 116 -9.87 13.98 -2.92
N ARG A 117 -10.64 14.60 -3.83
CA ARG A 117 -12.01 14.16 -4.10
C ARG A 117 -12.03 12.78 -4.79
N PRO A 118 -12.99 11.90 -4.45
CA PRO A 118 -13.17 10.62 -5.13
C PRO A 118 -13.45 10.80 -6.63
N GLY A 119 -13.00 9.85 -7.46
CA GLY A 119 -13.33 9.80 -8.89
C GLY A 119 -12.52 10.74 -9.81
N ARG A 120 -11.32 11.15 -9.39
CA ARG A 120 -10.32 11.84 -10.23
C ARG A 120 -9.09 10.99 -10.43
#